data_AF-A0A7K1CT24-F1
#
_entry.id   AF-A0A7K1CT24-F1
#
_cell.length_a   1.000
_cell.length_b   1.000
_cell.length_c   1.000
_cell.angle_alpha   90.00
_cell.angle_beta   90.00
_cell.angle_gamma   90.00
#
_symmetry.space_group_name_H-M   'P 1'
#
loop_
_entity.id
_entity.type
_entity.pdbx_description
1 polymer ?
#
loop_
_entity_poly.entity_id
_entity_poly.type
_entity_poly.pdbx_seq_one_letter_code
_entity_poly.pdbx_strand_id
1 'polypeptide(L)'
;MTMAAYLQATKDGADGYECDVQLTKDNVPICFHDSTLNRTSNGVGRIGTKTLADLQKLDFGSWFGKSEKYSPQEWCSLLTLDSLLNYIESQTS
;
A
#
# COMPACT_ATOMS: atom_id res chain seq x y z
N MET A 1 3.37 2.08 0.63
CA MET A 1 3.76 1.82 -0.78
C MET A 1 2.61 1.14 -1.51
N THR A 2 2.63 1.05 -2.84
CA THR A 2 1.50 0.54 -3.66
C THR A 2 1.82 -0.84 -4.24
N MET A 3 0.79 -1.61 -4.64
CA MET A 3 0.99 -2.94 -5.25
C MET A 3 1.80 -2.85 -6.55
N ALA A 4 1.57 -1.78 -7.32
CA ALA A 4 2.33 -1.46 -8.53
C ALA A 4 3.86 -1.44 -8.31
N ALA A 5 4.33 -0.96 -7.15
CA ALA A 5 5.75 -0.92 -6.82
C ALA A 5 6.33 -2.33 -6.65
N TYR A 6 5.63 -3.21 -5.93
CA TYR A 6 6.07 -4.60 -5.73
C TYR A 6 6.01 -5.40 -7.03
N LEU A 7 4.94 -5.25 -7.82
CA LEU A 7 4.83 -5.88 -9.14
C LEU A 7 5.99 -5.47 -10.07
N GLN A 8 6.43 -4.21 -9.98
CA GLN A 8 7.58 -3.74 -10.75
C GLN A 8 8.88 -4.35 -10.23
N ALA A 9 9.10 -4.39 -8.91
CA ALA A 9 10.28 -5.00 -8.30
C ALA A 9 10.45 -6.47 -8.70
N THR A 10 9.35 -7.24 -8.76
CA THR A 10 9.37 -8.64 -9.24
C THR A 10 9.84 -8.72 -10.69
N LYS A 11 9.32 -7.85 -11.57
CA LYS A 11 9.71 -7.82 -12.99
C LYS A 11 11.17 -7.45 -13.19
N ASP A 12 11.70 -6.62 -12.29
CA ASP A 12 13.10 -6.18 -12.32
C ASP A 12 14.04 -7.22 -11.68
N GLY A 13 13.52 -8.34 -11.16
CA GLY A 13 14.29 -9.43 -10.58
C GLY A 13 14.82 -9.15 -9.19
N ALA A 14 14.11 -8.37 -8.38
CA ALA A 14 14.51 -8.05 -7.01
C ALA A 14 14.62 -9.31 -6.12
N ASP A 15 15.66 -9.37 -5.29
CA ASP A 15 15.91 -10.47 -4.34
C ASP A 15 15.03 -10.41 -3.08
N GLY A 16 14.37 -9.29 -2.85
CA GLY A 16 13.53 -9.08 -1.67
C GLY A 16 12.64 -7.87 -1.79
N TYR A 17 11.63 -7.82 -0.91
CA TYR A 17 10.68 -6.72 -0.81
C TYR A 17 10.85 -6.03 0.55
N GLU A 18 11.00 -4.71 0.52
CA GLU A 18 11.04 -3.88 1.72
C GLU A 18 9.64 -3.34 2.00
N CYS A 19 9.23 -3.30 3.27
CA CYS A 19 8.03 -2.57 3.66
C CYS A 19 8.03 -2.08 5.11
N ASP A 20 7.55 -0.86 5.29
CA ASP A 20 7.17 -0.33 6.59
C ASP A 20 5.76 -0.76 6.98
N VAL A 21 5.59 -1.17 8.23
CA VAL A 21 4.30 -1.61 8.77
C VAL A 21 3.76 -0.60 9.77
N GLN A 22 2.49 -0.25 9.59
CA GLN A 22 1.70 0.53 10.56
C GLN A 22 0.46 -0.28 10.95
N LEU A 23 -0.13 0.07 12.09
CA LEU A 23 -1.39 -0.52 12.55
C LEU A 23 -2.54 0.48 12.43
N THR A 24 -3.66 0.02 11.89
CA THR A 24 -4.94 0.75 11.90
C THR A 24 -5.57 0.73 13.30
N LYS A 25 -6.63 1.52 13.48
CA LYS A 25 -7.41 1.56 14.74
C LYS A 25 -7.98 0.20 15.13
N ASP A 26 -8.34 -0.61 14.15
CA ASP A 26 -8.85 -1.97 14.27
C ASP A 26 -7.75 -3.05 14.21
N ASN A 27 -6.48 -2.65 14.45
CA ASN A 27 -5.30 -3.52 14.54
C ASN A 27 -4.99 -4.32 13.27
N VAL A 28 -5.33 -3.79 12.10
CA VAL A 28 -4.95 -4.38 10.82
C VAL A 28 -3.57 -3.86 10.40
N PRO A 29 -2.57 -4.74 10.14
CA PRO A 29 -1.28 -4.32 9.63
C PRO A 29 -1.36 -3.88 8.17
N ILE A 30 -0.80 -2.70 7.88
CA ILE A 30 -0.77 -2.09 6.54
C ILE A 30 0.65 -1.70 6.12
N CYS A 31 0.92 -1.72 4.81
CA CYS A 31 2.22 -1.35 4.24
C CYS A 31 2.28 0.15 3.95
N PHE A 32 2.71 0.94 4.94
CA PHE A 32 2.68 2.40 4.88
C PHE A 32 3.80 3.04 5.71
N HIS A 33 4.62 3.89 5.09
CA HIS A 33 5.80 4.48 5.73
C HIS A 33 5.45 5.56 6.76
N ASP A 34 4.58 6.50 6.40
CA ASP A 34 4.33 7.68 7.24
C ASP A 34 3.38 7.37 8.40
N SER A 35 3.59 8.01 9.56
CA SER A 35 2.61 7.91 10.65
C SER A 35 1.31 8.70 10.39
N THR A 36 1.29 9.54 9.35
CA THR A 36 0.16 10.40 8.96
C THR A 36 -0.18 10.29 7.48
N LEU A 37 -1.42 10.63 7.14
CA LEU A 37 -1.98 10.53 5.78
C LEU A 37 -1.62 11.69 4.85
N ASN A 38 -1.12 12.79 5.40
CA ASN A 38 -1.10 14.10 4.76
C ASN A 38 -0.25 14.19 3.50
N ARG A 39 0.83 13.40 3.39
CA ARG A 39 1.79 13.51 2.29
C ARG A 39 1.37 12.70 1.06
N THR A 40 0.82 11.51 1.26
CA THR A 40 0.65 10.51 0.19
C THR A 40 -0.80 10.07 0.03
N SER A 41 -1.76 10.84 0.53
CA SER A 41 -3.17 10.59 0.29
C SER A 41 -3.99 11.89 0.32
N ASN A 42 -5.25 11.79 -0.07
CA ASN A 42 -6.24 12.85 0.17
C ASN A 42 -6.81 12.88 1.61
N GLY A 43 -6.33 12.02 2.50
CA GLY A 43 -6.72 11.99 3.91
C GLY A 43 -5.86 12.89 4.80
N VAL A 44 -6.34 13.11 6.03
CA VAL A 44 -5.61 13.84 7.07
C VAL A 44 -5.61 13.08 8.39
N GLY A 45 -4.55 13.29 9.17
CA GLY A 45 -4.41 12.74 10.52
C GLY A 45 -3.61 11.45 10.58
N ARG A 46 -3.61 10.81 11.75
CA ARG A 46 -2.78 9.63 12.06
C ARG A 46 -3.44 8.33 11.60
N ILE A 47 -2.65 7.41 11.06
CA ILE A 47 -3.11 6.08 10.61
C ILE A 47 -3.85 5.33 11.73
N GLY A 48 -3.23 5.20 12.91
CA GLY A 48 -3.78 4.44 14.04
C GLY A 48 -5.08 5.00 14.64
N THR A 49 -5.63 6.09 14.10
CA THR A 49 -6.92 6.65 14.51
C THR A 49 -8.08 6.26 13.58
N LYS A 50 -7.80 5.58 12.46
CA LYS A 50 -8.78 5.20 11.43
C LYS A 50 -8.83 3.69 11.26
N THR A 51 -10.01 3.14 10.98
CA THR A 51 -10.15 1.72 10.65
C THR A 51 -9.61 1.42 9.25
N LEU A 52 -9.31 0.17 8.93
CA LEU A 52 -8.94 -0.21 7.56
C LEU A 52 -10.02 0.22 6.56
N ALA A 53 -11.30 0.01 6.89
CA ALA A 53 -12.43 0.39 6.04
C ALA A 53 -12.52 1.90 5.79
N ASP A 54 -12.12 2.74 6.74
CA ASP A 54 -12.04 4.19 6.54
C ASP A 54 -10.88 4.56 5.61
N LEU A 55 -9.74 3.89 5.78
CA LEU A 55 -8.54 4.14 4.99
C LEU A 55 -8.70 3.69 3.54
N GLN A 56 -9.37 2.57 3.27
CA GLN A 56 -9.62 2.06 1.91
C GLN A 56 -10.47 2.99 1.04
N LYS A 57 -11.15 3.98 1.62
CA LYS A 57 -11.91 5.00 0.90
C LYS A 57 -11.03 6.16 0.41
N LEU A 58 -9.78 6.24 0.86
CA LEU A 58 -8.85 7.30 0.51
C LEU A 58 -8.10 6.96 -0.77
N ASP A 59 -7.64 8.01 -1.45
CA ASP A 59 -6.80 7.89 -2.64
C ASP A 59 -5.34 8.06 -2.22
N PHE A 60 -4.52 7.02 -2.44
CA PHE A 60 -3.08 7.02 -2.12
C PHE A 60 -2.16 7.16 -3.34
N GLY A 61 -2.71 7.30 -4.55
CA GLY A 61 -1.94 7.26 -5.80
C GLY A 61 -1.97 8.55 -6.62
N SER A 62 -3.05 9.33 -6.56
CA SER A 62 -3.21 10.50 -7.42
C SER A 62 -2.18 11.61 -7.22
N TRP A 63 -1.54 11.68 -6.04
CA TRP A 63 -0.50 12.67 -5.75
C TRP A 63 0.80 12.46 -6.57
N PHE A 64 1.04 11.25 -7.10
CA PHE A 64 2.22 10.92 -7.91
C PHE A 64 1.95 10.89 -9.42
N GLY A 65 0.73 11.26 -9.85
CA GLY A 65 0.28 11.15 -11.24
C GLY A 65 -0.45 9.84 -11.54
N LYS A 66 -1.02 9.74 -12.75
CA LYS A 66 -1.69 8.52 -13.22
C LYS A 66 -0.68 7.55 -13.83
N SER A 67 -0.84 6.26 -13.52
CA SER A 67 -0.17 5.19 -14.25
C SER A 67 -1.05 4.70 -15.41
N GLU A 68 -0.45 4.51 -16.58
CA GLU A 68 -1.08 3.81 -17.71
C GLU A 68 -0.83 2.29 -17.67
N LYS A 69 0.15 1.85 -16.84
CA LYS A 69 0.62 0.46 -16.79
C LYS A 69 -0.14 -0.39 -15.77
N TYR A 70 -0.67 0.22 -14.72
CA TYR A 70 -1.29 -0.46 -13.59
C TYR A 70 -2.73 0.01 -13.39
N SER A 71 -3.59 -0.90 -12.94
CA SER A 71 -4.97 -0.55 -12.60
C SER A 71 -5.03 0.47 -11.45
N PRO A 72 -6.12 1.26 -11.33
CA PRO A 72 -6.31 2.13 -10.18
C PRO A 72 -6.22 1.40 -8.84
N GLN A 73 -6.65 0.13 -8.79
CA GLN A 73 -6.56 -0.69 -7.60
C GLN A 73 -5.10 -0.98 -7.21
N GLU A 74 -4.25 -1.34 -8.17
CA GLU A 74 -2.82 -1.60 -7.92
C GLU A 74 -2.03 -0.32 -7.61
N TRP A 75 -2.49 0.81 -8.17
CA TRP A 75 -1.79 2.11 -8.11
C TRP A 75 -2.21 3.01 -6.95
N CYS A 76 -3.50 3.07 -6.62
CA CYS A 76 -4.05 4.04 -5.66
C CYS A 76 -4.47 3.45 -4.31
N SER A 77 -4.51 2.12 -4.17
CA SER A 77 -5.06 1.50 -2.96
C SER A 77 -4.03 1.33 -1.86
N LEU A 78 -4.50 1.42 -0.62
CA LEU A 78 -3.72 1.01 0.54
C LEU A 78 -3.57 -0.51 0.57
N LEU A 79 -2.33 -0.98 0.70
CA LEU A 79 -2.00 -2.41 0.77
C LEU A 79 -1.95 -2.88 2.23
N THR A 80 -2.60 -4.01 2.54
CA THR A 80 -2.40 -4.70 3.82
C THR A 80 -1.15 -5.57 3.77
N LEU A 81 -0.51 -5.81 4.91
CA LEU A 81 0.64 -6.71 4.98
C LEU A 81 0.27 -8.13 4.51
N ASP A 82 -0.91 -8.60 4.90
CA ASP A 82 -1.44 -9.90 4.49
C ASP A 82 -1.56 -10.03 2.96
N SER A 83 -2.06 -8.99 2.28
CA SER A 83 -2.13 -8.98 0.82
C SER A 83 -0.75 -9.00 0.15
N LEU A 84 0.25 -8.34 0.74
CA LEU A 84 1.63 -8.42 0.25
C LEU A 84 2.21 -9.83 0.43
N LEU A 85 2.02 -10.45 1.59
CA LEU A 85 2.51 -11.79 1.88
C LEU A 85 1.90 -12.83 0.93
N ASN A 86 0.57 -12.80 0.75
CA ASN A 86 -0.13 -13.66 -0.20
C ASN A 86 0.39 -13.49 -1.64
N TYR A 87 0.70 -12.24 -2.03
CA TYR A 87 1.33 -11.98 -3.33
C TYR A 87 2.71 -12.63 -3.42
N ILE A 88 3.59 -12.41 -2.43
CA ILE A 88 4.96 -12.96 -2.43
C ILE A 88 4.93 -14.50 -2.50
N GLU A 89 4.07 -15.14 -1.70
CA GLU A 89 3.91 -16.60 -1.71
C GLU A 89 3.51 -17.14 -3.10
N SER A 90 2.64 -16.41 -3.80
CA SER A 90 2.22 -16.77 -5.16
C SER A 90 3.33 -16.68 -6.21
N GLN A 91 4.40 -15.92 -5.97
CA GLN A 91 5.55 -15.80 -6.88
C GLN A 91 6.61 -16.89 -6.63
N THR A 92 6.56 -17.54 -5.47
CA THR A 92 7.50 -18.60 -5.07
C THR A 92 6.99 -20.01 -5.35
N SER A 93 5.76 -20.15 -5.84
CA SER A 93 5.09 -21.44 -6.13
C SER A 93 5.22 -21.86 -7.59
#